data_AF-A0A2D8QUF5-F1
#
_entry.id   AF-A0A2D8QUF5-F1
#
_cell.length_a   1.000
_cell.length_b   1.000
_cell.length_c   1.000
_cell.angle_alpha   90.00
_cell.angle_beta   90.00
_cell.angle_gamma   90.00
#
_symmetry.space_group_name_H-M   'P 1'
#
loop_
_entity.id
_entity.type
_entity.pdbx_description
1 polymer ?
#
loop_
_entity_poly.entity_id
_entity_poly.type
_entity_poly.pdbx_seq_one_letter_code
_entity_poly.pdbx_strand_id
1 'polypeptide(L)'
;VHSMNGWEDLRRRLAADRRCYAFFHPAMQDEPIIFVQVALSCGLSSSIQELLETPEREELDNSTDTAIFYSISDCQKGLKGISLGNFLIKQVVMEIRKEAPQINQFATLSPIPGFRTWLRKKLEEEEPNNGLTELIKFPLVKGPISQAIYSEEQKTKVLKLCAEYLYLVKKNEEPIDPVARFHLRNGASIRRLNWNGDTSIKGVEQSLGIMVNYHYDLTRVEERHEAFVNQKKISIDREFSKQISDTEIQSSK
;
A
#
# COMPACT_ATOMS: atom_id res chain seq x y z
N VAL A 1 -7.67 -8.13 0.48
CA VAL A 1 -7.62 -6.80 1.15
C VAL A 1 -8.95 -6.03 1.08
N HIS A 2 -9.65 -6.10 -0.06
CA HIS A 2 -11.00 -5.55 -0.26
C HIS A 2 -12.02 -6.69 -0.42
N SER A 3 -13.22 -6.56 0.16
CA SER A 3 -14.27 -7.57 0.04
C SER A 3 -14.79 -7.67 -1.40
N MET A 4 -15.26 -8.87 -1.78
CA MET A 4 -16.01 -9.10 -3.01
C MET A 4 -17.46 -9.38 -2.62
N ASN A 5 -18.39 -8.65 -3.23
CA ASN A 5 -19.81 -8.71 -2.88
C ASN A 5 -20.61 -9.66 -3.79
N GLY A 6 -19.99 -10.25 -4.83
CA GLY A 6 -20.66 -11.21 -5.71
C GLY A 6 -19.88 -11.56 -6.97
N TRP A 7 -20.58 -12.19 -7.92
CA TRP A 7 -20.04 -12.66 -9.20
C TRP A 7 -19.60 -11.53 -10.13
N GLU A 8 -20.30 -10.40 -10.10
CA GLU A 8 -19.95 -9.22 -10.92
C GLU A 8 -18.58 -8.66 -10.50
N ASP A 9 -18.31 -8.57 -9.20
CA ASP A 9 -17.00 -8.17 -8.68
C ASP A 9 -15.89 -9.13 -9.12
N LEU A 10 -16.16 -10.44 -9.15
CA LEU A 10 -15.19 -11.43 -9.62
C LEU A 10 -14.92 -11.24 -11.12
N ARG A 11 -15.98 -11.11 -11.92
CA ARG A 11 -15.86 -10.86 -13.38
C ARG A 11 -15.07 -9.58 -13.64
N ARG A 12 -15.37 -8.49 -12.93
CA ARG A 12 -14.64 -7.22 -13.04
C ARG A 12 -13.15 -7.37 -12.73
N ARG A 13 -12.80 -8.19 -11.73
CA ARG A 13 -11.40 -8.46 -11.33
C ARG A 13 -10.65 -9.40 -12.28
N LEU A 14 -11.33 -9.95 -13.28
CA LEU A 14 -10.78 -10.79 -14.34
C LEU A 14 -10.91 -10.14 -15.74
N ALA A 15 -11.34 -8.87 -15.81
CA ALA A 15 -11.42 -8.10 -17.05
C ALA A 15 -10.06 -7.89 -17.74
N ALA A 16 -10.06 -7.41 -18.98
CA ALA A 16 -8.86 -7.23 -19.81
C ALA A 16 -7.78 -6.32 -19.16
N ASP A 17 -8.19 -5.35 -18.34
CA ASP A 17 -7.33 -4.44 -17.58
C ASP A 17 -6.97 -4.96 -16.17
N ARG A 18 -7.26 -6.22 -15.87
CA ARG A 18 -6.96 -6.87 -14.59
C ARG A 18 -6.15 -8.13 -14.81
N ARG A 19 -5.24 -8.40 -13.87
CA ARG A 19 -4.51 -9.66 -13.79
C ARG A 19 -4.62 -10.22 -12.40
N CYS A 20 -4.68 -11.54 -12.34
CA CYS A 20 -4.74 -12.25 -11.08
C CYS A 20 -3.76 -13.41 -11.09
N TYR A 21 -2.94 -13.47 -10.05
CA TYR A 21 -1.91 -14.48 -9.88
C TYR A 21 -2.13 -15.21 -8.56
N ALA A 22 -1.85 -16.50 -8.57
CA ALA A 22 -1.94 -17.35 -7.39
C ALA A 22 -0.65 -18.17 -7.25
N PHE A 23 -0.14 -18.26 -6.02
CA PHE A 23 1.01 -19.08 -5.67
C PHE A 23 0.54 -20.37 -5.02
N PHE A 24 1.00 -21.51 -5.54
CA PHE A 24 0.66 -22.84 -5.05
C PHE A 24 1.91 -23.54 -4.53
N HIS A 25 1.74 -24.40 -3.53
CA HIS A 25 2.79 -25.31 -3.08
C HIS A 25 2.58 -26.67 -3.73
N PRO A 26 3.64 -27.42 -4.12
CA PRO A 26 3.47 -28.77 -4.66
C PRO A 26 2.70 -29.74 -3.74
N ALA A 27 2.71 -29.47 -2.43
CA ALA A 27 1.95 -30.25 -1.43
C ALA A 27 0.49 -29.78 -1.23
N MET A 28 0.10 -28.65 -1.81
CA MET A 28 -1.26 -28.07 -1.73
C MET A 28 -1.62 -27.50 -3.12
N GLN A 29 -1.85 -28.39 -4.08
CA GLN A 29 -2.01 -28.01 -5.49
C GLN A 29 -3.36 -27.36 -5.79
N ASP A 30 -4.38 -27.71 -5.02
CA ASP A 30 -5.75 -27.22 -5.22
C ASP A 30 -6.07 -25.95 -4.42
N GLU A 31 -5.16 -25.54 -3.51
CA GLU A 31 -5.37 -24.40 -2.63
C GLU A 31 -4.29 -23.34 -2.83
N PRO A 32 -4.64 -22.12 -3.25
CA PRO A 32 -3.67 -21.05 -3.36
C PRO A 32 -3.19 -20.68 -1.95
N ILE A 33 -1.88 -20.42 -1.83
CA ILE A 33 -1.29 -19.90 -0.61
C ILE A 33 -1.36 -18.37 -0.59
N ILE A 34 -1.00 -17.75 -1.71
CA ILE A 34 -1.04 -16.30 -1.87
C ILE A 34 -1.80 -15.98 -3.13
N PHE A 35 -2.65 -14.97 -3.03
CA PHE A 35 -3.43 -14.44 -4.12
C PHE A 35 -3.09 -12.97 -4.35
N VAL A 36 -2.73 -12.61 -5.59
CA VAL A 36 -2.31 -11.28 -5.99
C VAL A 36 -3.25 -10.77 -7.07
N GLN A 37 -3.76 -9.56 -6.90
CA GLN A 37 -4.60 -8.86 -7.86
C GLN A 37 -3.92 -7.58 -8.31
N VAL A 38 -3.89 -7.41 -9.63
CA VAL A 38 -3.19 -6.33 -10.32
C VAL A 38 -4.17 -5.65 -11.26
N ALA A 39 -4.14 -4.32 -11.27
CA ALA A 39 -4.83 -3.50 -12.25
C ALA A 39 -3.80 -2.87 -13.20
N LEU A 40 -4.08 -2.91 -14.49
CA LEU A 40 -3.26 -2.27 -15.51
C LEU A 40 -3.86 -0.88 -15.77
N SER A 41 -3.07 0.17 -15.57
CA SER A 41 -3.52 1.56 -15.62
C SER A 41 -2.53 2.46 -16.36
N CYS A 42 -2.98 3.69 -16.63
CA CYS A 42 -2.15 4.78 -17.14
C CYS A 42 -1.64 5.57 -15.93
N GLY A 43 -0.39 5.34 -15.53
CA GLY A 43 0.20 5.93 -14.33
C GLY A 43 -0.31 5.35 -13.00
N LEU A 44 0.09 6.01 -11.90
CA LEU A 44 -0.15 5.58 -10.53
C LEU A 44 -1.58 5.86 -10.04
N SER A 45 -2.27 4.82 -9.59
CA SER A 45 -3.55 4.98 -8.88
C SER A 45 -3.35 5.54 -7.46
N SER A 46 -4.24 6.48 -7.09
CA SER A 46 -4.31 7.06 -5.75
C SER A 46 -5.49 6.56 -4.92
N SER A 47 -6.58 6.11 -5.54
CA SER A 47 -7.83 5.69 -4.88
C SER A 47 -8.24 4.27 -5.27
N ILE A 48 -8.61 3.46 -4.27
CA ILE A 48 -9.11 2.11 -4.51
C ILE A 48 -10.53 2.14 -5.05
N GLN A 49 -11.35 3.11 -4.64
CA GLN A 49 -12.71 3.27 -5.15
C GLN A 49 -12.67 3.54 -6.65
N GLU A 50 -11.87 4.53 -7.07
CA GLU A 50 -11.68 4.85 -8.50
C GLU A 50 -11.15 3.65 -9.27
N LEU A 51 -10.19 2.92 -8.71
CA LEU A 51 -9.62 1.73 -9.34
C LEU A 51 -10.65 0.61 -9.53
N LEU A 52 -11.56 0.42 -8.59
CA LEU A 52 -12.59 -0.64 -8.68
C LEU A 52 -13.79 -0.22 -9.53
N GLU A 53 -14.17 1.06 -9.49
CA GLU A 53 -15.32 1.64 -10.21
C GLU A 53 -14.99 2.00 -11.67
N THR A 54 -13.71 2.03 -12.05
CA THR A 54 -13.30 2.24 -13.44
C THR A 54 -14.05 1.25 -14.35
N PRO A 55 -14.75 1.73 -15.41
CA PRO A 55 -15.47 0.87 -16.33
C PRO A 55 -14.59 -0.25 -16.90
N GLU A 56 -15.19 -1.41 -17.17
CA GLU A 56 -14.52 -2.50 -17.87
C GLU A 56 -14.03 -2.00 -19.24
N ARG A 57 -12.78 -2.32 -19.57
CA ARG A 57 -12.22 -2.08 -20.90
C ARG A 57 -12.28 -3.39 -21.68
N GLU A 58 -12.74 -3.32 -22.93
CA GLU A 58 -12.72 -4.49 -23.83
C GLU A 58 -11.29 -4.87 -24.21
N GLU A 59 -10.40 -3.87 -24.34
CA GLU A 59 -8.99 -4.06 -24.70
C GLU A 59 -8.05 -3.17 -23.88
N LEU A 60 -6.77 -3.55 -23.82
CA LEU A 60 -5.73 -2.74 -23.22
C LEU A 60 -5.33 -1.62 -24.18
N ASP A 61 -5.49 -0.37 -23.73
CA ASP A 61 -5.00 0.80 -24.45
C ASP A 61 -3.46 0.82 -24.47
N ASN A 62 -2.87 1.27 -25.57
CA ASN A 62 -1.44 1.55 -25.73
C ASN A 62 -0.91 2.57 -24.71
N SER A 63 -1.78 3.41 -24.14
CA SER A 63 -1.43 4.32 -23.05
C SER A 63 -1.24 3.64 -21.68
N THR A 64 -1.54 2.35 -21.56
CA THR A 64 -1.41 1.58 -20.32
C THR A 64 0.07 1.24 -20.09
N ASP A 65 0.67 1.82 -19.06
CA ASP A 65 2.11 1.73 -18.80
C ASP A 65 2.44 1.21 -17.38
N THR A 66 1.43 1.05 -16.53
CA THR A 66 1.59 0.82 -15.09
C THR A 66 0.80 -0.39 -14.61
N ALA A 67 1.42 -1.23 -13.80
CA ALA A 67 0.77 -2.31 -13.04
C ALA A 67 0.63 -1.91 -11.57
N ILE A 68 -0.62 -1.86 -11.10
CA ILE A 68 -1.00 -1.51 -9.73
C ILE A 68 -1.42 -2.76 -8.95
N PHE A 69 -0.57 -3.19 -8.02
CA PHE A 69 -0.86 -4.26 -7.07
C PHE A 69 -1.76 -3.72 -5.95
N TYR A 70 -3.06 -3.98 -6.05
CA TYR A 70 -4.05 -3.41 -5.12
C TYR A 70 -4.59 -4.42 -4.10
N SER A 71 -4.28 -5.72 -4.25
CA SER A 71 -4.59 -6.72 -3.22
C SER A 71 -3.61 -7.88 -3.26
N ILE A 72 -2.92 -8.12 -2.16
CA ILE A 72 -2.11 -9.31 -1.90
C ILE A 72 -2.68 -9.95 -0.63
N SER A 73 -3.12 -11.21 -0.72
CA SER A 73 -3.80 -11.89 0.38
C SER A 73 -3.13 -13.24 0.64
N ASP A 74 -2.82 -13.50 1.91
CA ASP A 74 -2.50 -14.83 2.41
C ASP A 74 -3.83 -15.58 2.58
N CYS A 75 -3.97 -16.69 1.85
CA CYS A 75 -5.18 -17.51 1.83
C CYS A 75 -5.22 -18.47 3.02
N GLN A 76 -4.09 -18.72 3.68
CA GLN A 76 -3.95 -19.78 4.67
C GLN A 76 -3.64 -19.21 6.05
N LYS A 77 -4.65 -19.17 6.93
CA LYS A 77 -4.49 -18.64 8.30
C LYS A 77 -3.35 -19.32 9.07
N GLY A 78 -3.11 -20.61 8.83
CA GLY A 78 -2.05 -21.39 9.46
C GLY A 78 -0.64 -21.01 9.00
N LEU A 79 -0.50 -20.31 7.87
CA LEU A 79 0.78 -19.84 7.33
C LEU A 79 1.06 -18.36 7.67
N LYS A 80 0.20 -17.74 8.49
CA LYS A 80 0.37 -16.36 8.91
C LYS A 80 1.72 -16.15 9.60
N GLY A 81 2.58 -15.37 8.97
CA GLY A 81 3.92 -15.04 9.48
C GLY A 81 5.04 -15.94 8.94
N ILE A 82 4.71 -16.98 8.16
CA ILE A 82 5.70 -17.74 7.41
C ILE A 82 6.09 -16.93 6.17
N SER A 83 7.40 -16.75 5.98
CA SER A 83 7.92 -16.13 4.77
C SER A 83 7.82 -17.12 3.62
N LEU A 84 6.92 -16.87 2.66
CA LEU A 84 6.70 -17.72 1.50
C LEU A 84 7.67 -17.40 0.34
N GLY A 85 8.87 -16.97 0.69
CA GLY A 85 9.89 -16.48 -0.23
C GLY A 85 9.92 -14.96 -0.33
N ASN A 86 11.14 -14.43 -0.33
CA ASN A 86 11.39 -13.05 -0.74
C ASN A 86 11.29 -13.01 -2.28
N PHE A 87 10.84 -11.89 -2.86
CA PHE A 87 10.67 -11.71 -4.32
C PHE A 87 9.40 -12.29 -4.94
N LEU A 88 8.35 -12.54 -4.16
CA LEU A 88 7.03 -12.92 -4.68
C LEU A 88 6.55 -11.93 -5.75
N ILE A 89 6.69 -10.64 -5.46
CA ILE A 89 6.26 -9.59 -6.39
C ILE A 89 7.14 -9.53 -7.62
N LYS A 90 8.45 -9.80 -7.51
CA LYS A 90 9.36 -9.89 -8.66
C LYS A 90 8.88 -10.95 -9.66
N GLN A 91 8.41 -12.11 -9.18
CA GLN A 91 7.89 -13.17 -10.04
C GLN A 91 6.66 -12.70 -10.83
N VAL A 92 5.70 -12.08 -10.15
CA VAL A 92 4.50 -11.54 -10.80
C VAL A 92 4.87 -10.46 -11.83
N VAL A 93 5.79 -9.56 -11.49
CA VAL A 93 6.25 -8.51 -12.42
C VAL A 93 6.90 -9.12 -13.67
N MET A 94 7.72 -10.17 -13.53
CA MET A 94 8.33 -10.85 -14.67
C MET A 94 7.27 -11.47 -15.60
N GLU A 95 6.20 -12.05 -15.07
CA GLU A 95 5.09 -12.56 -15.88
C GLU A 95 4.32 -11.45 -16.59
N ILE A 96 4.02 -10.34 -15.89
CA ILE A 96 3.37 -9.17 -16.52
C ILE A 96 4.20 -8.65 -17.70
N ARG A 97 5.53 -8.55 -17.56
CA ARG A 97 6.39 -8.05 -18.65
C ARG A 97 6.46 -8.96 -19.86
N LYS A 98 6.30 -10.27 -19.68
CA LYS A 98 6.24 -11.21 -20.82
C LYS A 98 4.95 -11.03 -21.61
N GLU A 99 3.85 -10.80 -20.90
CA GLU A 99 2.51 -10.67 -21.49
C GLU A 99 2.24 -9.28 -22.07
N ALA A 100 2.65 -8.23 -21.35
CA ALA A 100 2.42 -6.83 -21.68
C ALA A 100 3.73 -6.01 -21.56
N PRO A 101 4.63 -6.08 -22.56
CA PRO A 101 5.94 -5.43 -22.52
C PRO A 101 5.90 -3.91 -22.40
N GLN A 102 4.77 -3.28 -22.76
CA GLN A 102 4.54 -1.84 -22.60
C GLN A 102 4.45 -1.41 -21.13
N ILE A 103 4.10 -2.33 -20.22
CA ILE A 103 4.04 -2.07 -18.79
C ILE A 103 5.45 -1.99 -18.22
N ASN A 104 5.84 -0.80 -17.80
CA ASN A 104 7.19 -0.49 -17.34
C ASN A 104 7.23 0.10 -15.93
N GLN A 105 6.08 0.50 -15.37
CA GLN A 105 5.96 0.93 -13.97
C GLN A 105 5.24 -0.11 -13.14
N PHE A 106 5.78 -0.41 -11.96
CA PHE A 106 5.23 -1.42 -11.05
C PHE A 106 5.09 -0.81 -9.67
N ALA A 107 3.85 -0.60 -9.24
CA ALA A 107 3.58 0.01 -7.94
C ALA A 107 2.41 -0.68 -7.24
N THR A 108 2.32 -0.52 -5.93
CA THR A 108 1.17 -1.01 -5.16
C THR A 108 0.19 0.12 -4.89
N LEU A 109 -1.02 -0.22 -4.49
CA LEU A 109 -1.90 0.68 -3.74
C LEU A 109 -2.25 -0.04 -2.44
N SER A 110 -1.49 0.27 -1.38
CA SER A 110 -1.46 -0.52 -0.15
C SER A 110 -2.12 0.19 1.03
N PRO A 111 -2.82 -0.53 1.91
CA PRO A 111 -3.35 0.03 3.15
C PRO A 111 -2.24 0.28 4.18
N ILE A 112 -2.53 1.10 5.19
CA ILE A 112 -1.60 1.45 6.27
C ILE A 112 -2.20 1.05 7.64
N PRO A 113 -2.36 -0.25 7.92
CA PRO A 113 -3.05 -0.70 9.12
C PRO A 113 -2.33 -0.25 10.40
N GLY A 114 -3.09 0.34 11.32
CA GLY A 114 -2.60 0.74 12.64
C GLY A 114 -2.16 2.20 12.74
N PHE A 115 -2.07 2.93 11.61
CA PHE A 115 -1.69 4.34 11.62
C PHE A 115 -2.64 5.18 12.48
N ARG A 116 -3.96 5.03 12.33
CA ARG A 116 -4.93 5.82 13.12
C ARG A 116 -4.76 5.57 14.62
N THR A 117 -4.57 4.31 15.02
CA THR A 117 -4.36 3.93 16.43
C THR A 117 -3.08 4.54 16.98
N TRP A 118 -1.98 4.48 16.21
CA TRP A 118 -0.71 5.09 16.58
C TRP A 118 -0.83 6.61 16.71
N LEU A 119 -1.46 7.25 15.72
CA LEU A 119 -1.62 8.71 15.68
C LEU A 119 -2.41 9.21 16.89
N ARG A 120 -3.52 8.54 17.23
CA ARG A 120 -4.31 8.88 18.42
C ARG A 120 -3.45 8.83 19.69
N LYS A 121 -2.66 7.77 19.87
CA LYS A 121 -1.77 7.61 21.02
C LYS A 121 -0.71 8.72 21.08
N LYS A 122 -0.03 9.01 19.96
CA LYS A 122 0.98 10.07 19.88
C LYS A 122 0.40 11.44 20.25
N LEU A 123 -0.79 11.77 19.77
CA LEU A 123 -1.45 13.04 20.07
C LEU A 123 -1.93 13.16 21.52
N GLU A 124 -2.34 12.05 22.13
CA GLU A 124 -2.68 11.99 23.56
C GLU A 124 -1.44 12.23 24.45
N GLU A 125 -0.25 11.80 23.99
CA GLU A 125 1.03 11.95 24.71
C GLU A 125 1.68 13.32 24.51
N GLU A 126 1.62 13.90 23.31
CA GLU A 126 2.34 15.14 22.97
C GLU A 126 1.58 16.41 23.38
N GLU A 127 0.29 16.57 23.02
CA GLU A 127 -0.52 17.74 23.41
C GLU A 127 -2.04 17.44 23.35
N PRO A 128 -2.72 17.29 24.51
CA PRO A 128 -4.15 16.94 24.55
C PRO A 128 -5.10 17.94 23.86
N ASN A 129 -4.67 19.19 23.64
CA ASN A 129 -5.50 20.32 23.19
C ASN A 129 -5.10 20.90 21.81
N ASN A 130 -4.33 20.19 20.99
CA ASN A 130 -4.17 20.62 19.60
C ASN A 130 -5.45 20.30 18.80
N GLY A 131 -5.82 21.17 17.84
CA GLY A 131 -7.06 20.99 17.06
C GLY A 131 -7.14 19.69 16.24
N LEU A 132 -6.03 18.98 16.06
CA LEU A 132 -6.01 17.64 15.43
C LEU A 132 -6.48 16.54 16.39
N THR A 133 -6.19 16.67 17.68
CA THR A 133 -6.62 15.73 18.71
C THR A 133 -8.14 15.62 18.75
N GLU A 134 -8.87 16.74 18.62
CA GLU A 134 -10.33 16.72 18.56
C GLU A 134 -10.85 16.07 17.26
N LEU A 135 -10.27 16.41 16.10
CA LEU A 135 -10.66 15.84 14.80
C LEU A 135 -10.51 14.33 14.71
N ILE A 136 -9.47 13.77 15.32
CA ILE A 136 -9.20 12.32 15.31
C ILE A 136 -10.06 11.58 16.35
N LYS A 137 -10.46 12.28 17.42
CA LYS A 137 -11.40 11.82 18.45
C LYS A 137 -12.85 11.79 17.97
N PHE A 138 -13.22 12.58 16.95
CA PHE A 138 -14.57 12.50 16.39
C PHE A 138 -14.87 11.04 15.99
N PRO A 139 -15.92 10.43 16.54
CA PRO A 139 -16.35 9.12 16.09
C PRO A 139 -16.66 9.23 14.61
N LEU A 140 -16.23 8.22 13.85
CA LEU A 140 -16.60 8.08 12.45
C LEU A 140 -18.12 8.04 12.40
N VAL A 141 -18.76 9.19 12.15
CA VAL A 141 -20.19 9.25 11.93
C VAL A 141 -20.42 8.30 10.77
N LYS A 142 -21.22 7.25 10.99
CA LYS A 142 -21.48 6.18 10.02
C LYS A 142 -21.72 6.79 8.63
N GLY A 143 -20.71 6.72 7.77
CA GLY A 143 -20.72 7.37 6.46
C GLY A 143 -19.30 7.54 5.90
N PRO A 144 -19.17 7.80 4.58
CA PRO A 144 -17.90 8.23 4.00
C PRO A 144 -17.44 9.47 4.77
N ILE A 145 -16.18 9.53 5.18
CA ILE A 145 -15.61 10.77 5.71
C ILE A 145 -15.90 11.85 4.68
N SER A 146 -16.79 12.78 5.04
CA SER A 146 -16.94 14.02 4.32
C SER A 146 -15.57 14.69 4.37
N GLN A 147 -14.92 14.74 3.21
CA GLN A 147 -13.62 15.36 2.96
C GLN A 147 -13.57 16.82 3.47
N ALA A 148 -14.73 17.41 3.77
CA ALA A 148 -14.90 18.78 4.25
C ALA A 148 -14.50 19.03 5.71
N ILE A 149 -13.96 18.03 6.43
CA ILE A 149 -13.63 18.19 7.86
C ILE A 149 -12.19 18.68 8.10
N TYR A 150 -11.24 18.36 7.21
CA TYR A 150 -9.83 18.73 7.39
C TYR A 150 -9.44 19.94 6.55
N SER A 151 -8.81 20.95 7.16
CA SER A 151 -8.13 22.01 6.41
C SER A 151 -6.90 21.47 5.67
N GLU A 152 -6.43 22.16 4.63
CA GLU A 152 -5.22 21.76 3.90
C GLU A 152 -3.97 21.72 4.80
N GLU A 153 -3.90 22.59 5.81
CA GLU A 153 -2.85 22.56 6.82
C GLU A 153 -2.91 21.29 7.67
N GLN A 154 -4.11 20.92 8.15
CA GLN A 154 -4.31 19.69 8.92
C GLN A 154 -4.00 18.45 8.10
N LYS A 155 -4.46 18.40 6.86
CA LYS A 155 -4.14 17.32 5.91
C LYS A 155 -2.63 17.20 5.71
N THR A 156 -1.94 18.31 5.50
CA THR A 156 -0.47 18.33 5.38
C THR A 156 0.20 17.78 6.63
N LYS A 157 -0.25 18.19 7.82
CA LYS A 157 0.29 17.69 9.09
C LYS A 157 0.02 16.20 9.29
N VAL A 158 -1.16 15.70 8.97
CA VAL A 158 -1.49 14.26 9.05
C VAL A 158 -0.65 13.45 8.06
N LEU A 159 -0.44 13.93 6.83
CA LEU A 159 0.42 13.26 5.86
C LEU A 159 1.88 13.18 6.31
N LYS A 160 2.42 14.24 6.93
CA LYS A 160 3.77 14.20 7.53
C LYS A 160 3.86 13.17 8.66
N LEU A 161 2.89 13.16 9.58
CA LEU A 161 2.82 12.17 10.66
C LEU A 161 2.67 10.74 10.12
N CYS A 162 1.96 10.55 8.99
CA CYS A 162 1.87 9.27 8.31
C CYS A 162 3.21 8.84 7.69
N ALA A 163 3.96 9.79 7.12
CA ALA A 163 5.30 9.54 6.62
C ALA A 163 6.27 9.16 7.76
N GLU A 164 6.21 9.87 8.89
CA GLU A 164 6.94 9.51 10.13
C GLU A 164 6.58 8.11 10.61
N TYR A 165 5.28 7.76 10.65
CA TYR A 165 4.82 6.43 11.04
C TYR A 165 5.42 5.31 10.18
N LEU A 166 5.45 5.51 8.86
CA LEU A 166 6.00 4.52 7.93
C LEU A 166 7.53 4.43 7.97
N TYR A 167 8.20 5.55 8.23
CA TYR A 167 9.66 5.65 8.09
C TYR A 167 10.41 5.55 9.42
N LEU A 168 9.98 6.29 10.45
CA LEU A 168 10.70 6.44 11.72
C LEU A 168 10.21 5.47 12.80
N VAL A 169 8.92 5.15 12.83
CA VAL A 169 8.35 4.34 13.92
C VAL A 169 8.69 2.86 13.70
N LYS A 170 9.47 2.30 14.64
CA LYS A 170 9.96 0.91 14.56
C LYS A 170 9.41 0.01 15.65
N LYS A 171 9.41 -1.29 15.37
CA LYS A 171 9.35 -2.37 16.34
C LYS A 171 10.44 -3.38 16.00
N ASN A 172 11.37 -3.61 16.92
CA ASN A 172 12.56 -4.45 16.69
C ASN A 172 13.32 -4.01 15.42
N GLU A 173 13.65 -2.71 15.34
CA GLU A 173 14.38 -2.06 14.22
C GLU A 173 13.68 -2.04 12.86
N GLU A 174 12.57 -2.76 12.69
CA GLU A 174 11.77 -2.75 11.47
C GLU A 174 10.58 -1.78 11.57
N PRO A 175 10.10 -1.21 10.44
CA PRO A 175 8.88 -0.40 10.41
C PRO A 175 7.76 -1.05 11.22
N ILE A 176 7.04 -0.28 12.02
CA ILE A 176 5.94 -0.82 12.85
C ILE A 176 4.79 -1.34 11.98
N ASP A 177 4.56 -0.71 10.81
CA ASP A 177 3.53 -1.10 9.86
C ASP A 177 3.86 -2.45 9.18
N PRO A 178 2.99 -3.45 9.29
CA PRO A 178 3.24 -4.78 8.73
C PRO A 178 3.28 -4.80 7.19
N VAL A 179 2.54 -3.91 6.53
CA VAL A 179 2.45 -3.85 5.06
C VAL A 179 3.70 -3.18 4.49
N ALA A 180 4.22 -2.15 5.16
CA ALA A 180 5.51 -1.54 4.90
C ALA A 180 6.63 -2.57 5.00
N ARG A 181 6.69 -3.32 6.11
CA ARG A 181 7.67 -4.40 6.27
C ARG A 181 7.60 -5.41 5.13
N PHE A 182 6.40 -5.84 4.76
CA PHE A 182 6.20 -6.80 3.68
C PHE A 182 6.77 -6.28 2.35
N HIS A 183 6.43 -5.05 1.95
CA HIS A 183 6.89 -4.49 0.67
C HIS A 183 8.38 -4.17 0.65
N LEU A 184 8.92 -3.64 1.76
CA LEU A 184 10.36 -3.36 1.88
C LEU A 184 11.18 -4.65 1.87
N ARG A 185 10.70 -5.72 2.52
CA ARG A 185 11.29 -7.07 2.39
C ARG A 185 11.19 -7.63 0.97
N ASN A 186 10.29 -7.14 0.13
CA ASN A 186 10.24 -7.52 -1.29
C ASN A 186 11.03 -6.57 -2.20
N GLY A 187 11.83 -5.65 -1.64
CA GLY A 187 12.70 -4.75 -2.40
C GLY A 187 12.00 -3.50 -2.94
N ALA A 188 10.80 -3.17 -2.46
CA ALA A 188 10.13 -1.94 -2.85
C ALA A 188 10.75 -0.70 -2.19
N SER A 189 10.47 0.48 -2.75
CA SER A 189 10.64 1.77 -2.06
C SER A 189 9.28 2.38 -1.69
N ILE A 190 9.22 3.17 -0.62
CA ILE A 190 8.04 3.99 -0.33
C ILE A 190 8.00 5.14 -1.34
N ARG A 191 6.93 5.24 -2.13
CA ARG A 191 6.88 6.23 -3.22
C ARG A 191 6.05 7.46 -2.92
N ARG A 192 4.80 7.27 -2.50
CA ARG A 192 3.82 8.36 -2.35
C ARG A 192 2.73 7.98 -1.36
N LEU A 193 2.28 8.95 -0.57
CA LEU A 193 1.07 8.86 0.25
C LEU A 193 -0.12 9.39 -0.54
N ASN A 194 -1.24 8.68 -0.46
CA ASN A 194 -2.47 9.02 -1.16
C ASN A 194 -3.54 9.36 -0.13
N TRP A 195 -3.85 10.64 -0.01
CA TRP A 195 -5.01 11.10 0.74
C TRP A 195 -6.30 10.61 0.05
N ASN A 196 -7.32 10.22 0.83
CA ASN A 196 -8.54 9.61 0.32
C ASN A 196 -8.31 8.39 -0.58
N GLY A 197 -7.25 7.61 -0.28
CA GLY A 197 -6.96 6.40 -1.03
C GLY A 197 -7.94 5.26 -0.76
N ASP A 198 -8.51 5.16 0.45
CA ASP A 198 -9.58 4.23 0.78
C ASP A 198 -10.64 4.89 1.68
N THR A 199 -11.73 5.35 1.07
CA THR A 199 -12.84 6.01 1.77
C THR A 199 -13.82 5.05 2.44
N SER A 200 -13.58 3.73 2.35
CA SER A 200 -14.39 2.74 3.08
C SER A 200 -14.25 2.91 4.59
N ILE A 201 -15.25 2.44 5.34
CA ILE A 201 -15.22 2.45 6.81
C ILE A 201 -13.92 1.82 7.33
N LYS A 202 -13.51 0.70 6.72
CA LYS A 202 -12.26 0.01 7.07
C LYS A 202 -11.02 0.87 6.81
N GLY A 203 -10.89 1.45 5.61
CA GLY A 203 -9.72 2.28 5.26
C GLY A 203 -9.61 3.49 6.18
N VAL A 204 -10.74 4.10 6.48
CA VAL A 204 -10.87 5.19 7.43
C VAL A 204 -10.46 4.79 8.85
N GLU A 205 -10.96 3.65 9.35
CA GLU A 205 -10.61 3.14 10.68
C GLU A 205 -9.13 2.78 10.81
N GLN A 206 -8.52 2.29 9.73
CA GLN A 206 -7.12 1.87 9.72
C GLN A 206 -6.15 3.05 9.64
N SER A 207 -6.40 4.01 8.76
CA SER A 207 -5.43 5.03 8.38
C SER A 207 -6.03 6.38 7.98
N LEU A 208 -7.23 6.70 8.45
CA LEU A 208 -7.96 7.93 8.03
C LEU A 208 -8.19 7.98 6.51
N GLY A 209 -8.25 6.81 5.87
CA GLY A 209 -8.40 6.66 4.43
C GLY A 209 -7.13 6.92 3.62
N ILE A 210 -5.98 7.08 4.29
CA ILE A 210 -4.70 7.23 3.60
C ILE A 210 -4.23 5.85 3.12
N MET A 211 -3.83 5.77 1.85
CA MET A 211 -3.11 4.64 1.30
C MET A 211 -1.71 5.06 0.87
N VAL A 212 -0.86 4.09 0.53
CA VAL A 212 0.51 4.33 0.10
C VAL A 212 0.81 3.54 -1.17
N ASN A 213 1.54 4.17 -2.10
CA ASN A 213 2.16 3.46 -3.20
C ASN A 213 3.58 3.02 -2.81
N TYR A 214 3.86 1.72 -2.91
CA TYR A 214 5.22 1.19 -2.92
C TYR A 214 5.65 0.94 -4.35
N HIS A 215 6.89 1.29 -4.71
CA HIS A 215 7.41 1.17 -6.08
C HIS A 215 8.46 0.08 -6.20
N TYR A 216 8.31 -0.78 -7.20
CA TYR A 216 9.22 -1.87 -7.53
C TYR A 216 10.07 -1.53 -8.76
N ASP A 217 11.24 -0.94 -8.50
CA ASP A 217 12.28 -0.76 -9.52
C ASP A 217 13.04 -2.07 -9.71
N LEU A 218 12.74 -2.78 -10.80
CA LEU A 218 13.33 -4.09 -11.09
C LEU A 218 14.86 -4.09 -11.15
N THR A 219 15.48 -2.96 -11.47
CA THR A 219 16.94 -2.85 -11.51
C THR A 219 17.55 -2.78 -10.11
N ARG A 220 16.74 -2.50 -9.08
CA ARG A 220 17.17 -2.25 -7.69
C ARG A 220 16.47 -3.13 -6.66
N VAL A 221 15.52 -3.98 -7.05
CA VAL A 221 14.75 -4.83 -6.11
C VAL A 221 15.67 -5.67 -5.23
N GLU A 222 16.72 -6.29 -5.79
CA GLU A 222 17.67 -7.11 -5.02
C GLU A 222 18.54 -6.25 -4.09
N GLU A 223 19.11 -5.15 -4.60
CA GLU A 223 19.89 -4.18 -3.80
C GLU A 223 19.07 -3.69 -2.59
N ARG A 224 17.82 -3.30 -2.82
CA ARG A 224 16.92 -2.78 -1.78
C ARG A 224 16.48 -3.86 -0.81
N HIS A 225 16.25 -5.07 -1.30
CA HIS A 225 15.95 -6.22 -0.45
C HIS A 225 17.08 -6.47 0.55
N GLU A 226 18.32 -6.61 0.05
CA GLU A 226 19.49 -6.87 0.87
C GLU A 226 19.73 -5.74 1.88
N ALA A 227 19.61 -4.48 1.44
CA ALA A 227 19.73 -3.32 2.31
C ALA A 227 18.69 -3.33 3.43
N PHE A 228 17.44 -3.70 3.15
CA PHE A 228 16.40 -3.77 4.17
C PHE A 228 16.56 -4.97 5.10
N VAL A 229 16.83 -6.17 4.57
CA VAL A 229 16.94 -7.39 5.39
C VAL A 229 18.14 -7.32 6.33
N ASN A 230 19.30 -6.91 5.82
CA ASN A 230 20.56 -6.95 6.56
C ASN A 230 20.84 -5.67 7.37
N GLN A 231 20.42 -4.51 6.85
CA GLN A 231 20.76 -3.21 7.45
C GLN A 231 19.53 -2.43 7.96
N LYS A 232 18.32 -2.99 7.82
CA LYS A 232 17.05 -2.33 8.15
C LYS A 232 16.84 -0.99 7.43
N LYS A 233 17.59 -0.76 6.35
CA LYS A 233 17.56 0.47 5.57
C LYS A 233 16.26 0.57 4.76
N ILE A 234 15.44 1.55 5.08
CA ILE A 234 14.22 1.85 4.31
C ILE A 234 14.58 2.61 3.04
N SER A 235 14.14 2.08 1.89
CA SER A 235 14.22 2.77 0.60
C SER A 235 13.00 3.66 0.39
N ILE A 236 13.23 4.91 -0.03
CA ILE A 236 12.18 5.90 -0.32
C ILE A 236 12.46 6.59 -1.66
N ASP A 237 11.41 6.98 -2.38
CA ASP A 237 11.52 7.81 -3.58
C ASP A 237 11.49 9.31 -3.22
N ARG A 238 11.93 10.15 -4.15
CA ARG A 238 12.03 11.62 -3.98
C ARG A 238 10.70 12.30 -3.66
N GLU A 239 9.58 11.74 -4.10
CA GLU A 239 8.27 12.31 -3.81
C GLU A 239 7.90 12.13 -2.33
N PHE A 240 8.09 10.92 -1.80
CA PHE A 240 7.89 10.62 -0.39
C PHE A 240 8.85 11.39 0.52
N SER A 241 10.11 11.57 0.11
CA SER A 241 11.10 12.28 0.94
C SER A 241 10.70 13.72 1.28
N LYS A 242 9.85 14.37 0.47
CA LYS A 242 9.32 15.73 0.76
C LYS A 242 8.35 15.75 1.95
N GLN A 243 7.80 14.61 2.34
CA GLN A 243 6.87 14.47 3.46
C GLN A 243 7.57 14.21 4.80
N ILE A 244 8.89 14.02 4.78
CA ILE A 244 9.73 13.81 5.96
C ILE A 244 10.68 15.01 6.04
N SER A 245 10.92 15.53 7.24
CA SER A 245 11.87 16.63 7.38
C SER A 245 13.31 16.15 7.15
N ASP A 246 14.18 17.02 6.62
CA ASP A 246 15.58 16.67 6.36
C ASP A 246 16.33 16.22 7.64
N THR A 247 15.93 16.75 8.80
CA THR A 247 16.47 16.40 10.12
C THR A 247 16.15 14.95 10.51
N GLU A 248 14.97 14.45 10.15
CA GLU A 248 14.50 13.08 10.45
C GLU A 248 15.14 12.02 9.53
N ILE A 249 15.56 12.40 8.32
CA ILE A 249 16.27 11.50 7.41
C ILE A 249 17.69 11.22 7.92
N GLN A 250 18.30 12.17 8.62
CA GLN A 250 19.65 12.03 9.18
C GLN A 250 19.68 11.21 10.48
N SER A 251 18.63 11.26 11.30
CA SER A 251 18.54 10.48 12.54
C SER A 251 18.23 8.99 12.33
N SER A 252 17.79 8.61 11.12
CA SER A 252 17.49 7.22 10.73
C SER A 252 18.61 6.55 9.91
N LYS A 253 19.72 7.23 9.63
CA LYS A 253 20.92 6.67 8.98
C LYS A 253 21.93 6.21 10.00
#